data_AF-G2I1Y3-F1
#
_entry.id   AF-G2I1Y3-F1
#
_cell.length_a   1.000
_cell.length_b   1.000
_cell.length_c   1.000
_cell.angle_alpha   90.00
_cell.angle_beta   90.00
_cell.angle_gamma   90.00
#
_symmetry.space_group_name_H-M   'P 1'
#
loop_
_entity.id
_entity.type
_entity.pdbx_description
1 polymer ?
#
loop_
_entity_poly.entity_id
_entity_poly.type
_entity_poly.pdbx_seq_one_letter_code
_entity_poly.pdbx_strand_id
1 'polypeptide(L)'
;MKMVSLIALLVFATGAQAAPVASKAPAPQPTGDNLPPLPVAAPTPAARPTSAAAPAVDPAAASAVNTIVDNAENAAGIGSDVATVHTYSLRELGAQSALTMRGAAPLQGLQFGIPADQLVTSARLVVSGAMSPNLQPDSSAVTITLNEQYIGTLRPNPSHPAFGPLSFDINPIFFVSGNRLNFNFAAGSKGCADPSNGLQWASVSEHSELQITTIPLPPHRELSRLPQPFFDKNVRQKTVIPFVLAQTFDPEVLKASGILASWFGQQTDFRGVNFPVFSTIPQTGNAVVVGVADELPSALGRPAINGPTLMEVANPSDPNGTILLVTGRDRDEVIAASKGIGFGSSALPVAARMDVAPIDVASRVPNDAPSFIPTNRPVRFGELVPVSALQGEGYTPGVLSVPFRTSPDLYTWRDRPYKLNVRFRAPDGPIIDLERSHLDVGINNTYLQSYSLHEKSSMVDQLFQRISGGNQTSSVQQHTLTIPPWMVFGQDQLQFYFDAAPLTRPELDSHVG
;
A
#
# COMPACT_ATOMS: atom_id res chain seq x y z
N MET A 1 3.66 -51.61 38.18
CA MET A 1 2.95 -52.61 39.00
C MET A 1 2.02 -51.88 39.97
N LYS A 2 0.72 -52.22 39.92
CA LYS A 2 -0.34 -52.06 40.96
C LYS A 2 -0.45 -50.69 41.67
N MET A 3 -1.40 -49.80 41.35
CA MET A 3 -2.86 -49.86 41.57
C MET A 3 -3.24 -50.21 43.01
N VAL A 4 -3.79 -49.25 43.79
CA VAL A 4 -4.90 -49.45 44.76
C VAL A 4 -5.61 -48.10 45.00
N SER A 5 -6.94 -48.19 45.08
CA SER A 5 -7.98 -47.18 45.27
C SER A 5 -8.61 -47.33 46.66
N LEU A 6 -9.13 -46.25 47.27
CA LEU A 6 -10.21 -46.19 48.29
C LEU A 6 -10.52 -44.69 48.57
N ILE A 7 -11.70 -44.10 48.26
CA ILE A 7 -13.02 -44.15 48.93
C ILE A 7 -12.88 -43.87 50.45
N ALA A 8 -13.51 -42.93 51.16
CA ALA A 8 -14.75 -42.11 51.15
C ALA A 8 -14.47 -40.85 52.06
N LEU A 9 -15.24 -39.77 52.15
CA LEU A 9 -16.60 -39.65 52.68
C LEU A 9 -17.06 -38.16 52.61
N LEU A 10 -18.30 -37.93 52.17
CA LEU A 10 -19.00 -36.64 52.23
C LEU A 10 -19.40 -36.27 53.68
N VAL A 11 -19.33 -34.98 54.02
CA VAL A 11 -20.23 -34.35 55.00
C VAL A 11 -20.75 -33.03 54.43
N PHE A 12 -22.08 -32.94 54.40
CA PHE A 12 -22.90 -31.78 54.06
C PHE A 12 -22.80 -30.67 55.12
N ALA A 13 -22.75 -29.42 54.68
CA ALA A 13 -23.27 -28.28 55.44
C ALA A 13 -23.93 -27.28 54.49
N THR A 14 -25.25 -27.44 54.35
CA THR A 14 -26.18 -26.48 53.79
C THR A 14 -26.40 -25.33 54.77
N GLY A 15 -26.26 -24.10 54.31
CA GLY A 15 -26.64 -22.88 55.03
C GLY A 15 -26.99 -21.80 54.03
N ALA A 16 -28.24 -21.78 53.59
CA ALA A 16 -28.82 -20.76 52.73
C ALA A 16 -29.13 -19.49 53.54
N GLN A 17 -28.77 -18.32 53.02
CA GLN A 17 -29.57 -17.11 53.17
C GLN A 17 -29.36 -16.21 51.95
N ALA A 18 -30.48 -15.91 51.31
CA ALA A 18 -30.61 -15.11 50.11
C ALA A 18 -31.08 -13.69 50.45
N ALA A 19 -30.88 -12.81 49.46
CA ALA A 19 -31.51 -11.52 49.16
C ALA A 19 -30.76 -10.24 49.58
N PRO A 20 -30.96 -9.10 48.87
CA PRO A 20 -31.77 -8.88 47.66
C PRO A 20 -31.02 -8.25 46.48
N VAL A 21 -31.56 -8.54 45.29
CA VAL A 21 -31.35 -7.86 44.02
C VAL A 21 -31.97 -6.46 44.10
N ALA A 22 -31.18 -5.42 43.79
CA ALA A 22 -31.71 -4.06 43.60
C ALA A 22 -31.98 -3.83 42.10
N SER A 23 -33.26 -3.94 41.74
CA SER A 23 -33.81 -3.46 40.46
C SER A 23 -33.78 -1.93 40.43
N LYS A 24 -33.12 -1.33 39.44
CA LYS A 24 -33.26 0.10 39.13
C LYS A 24 -34.18 0.25 37.92
N ALA A 25 -35.39 0.73 38.20
CA ALA A 25 -36.43 1.05 37.23
C ALA A 25 -36.12 2.35 36.44
N PRO A 26 -36.78 2.57 35.28
CA PRO A 26 -36.42 3.60 34.31
C PRO A 26 -36.88 5.01 34.72
N ALA A 27 -36.15 6.03 34.25
CA ALA A 27 -36.47 7.43 34.47
C ALA A 27 -37.71 7.90 33.67
N PRO A 28 -38.52 8.82 34.21
CA PRO A 28 -39.77 9.30 33.58
C PRO A 28 -39.56 10.41 32.54
N GLN A 29 -40.37 10.35 31.46
CA GLN A 29 -40.54 11.40 30.46
C GLN A 29 -41.42 12.56 30.99
N PRO A 30 -41.21 13.80 30.52
CA PRO A 30 -42.16 14.90 30.73
C PRO A 30 -43.21 15.00 29.60
N THR A 31 -44.48 15.02 29.99
CA THR A 31 -45.63 15.64 29.29
C THR A 31 -45.58 17.16 29.50
N GLY A 32 -45.96 18.11 28.64
CA GLY A 32 -46.65 18.20 27.36
C GLY A 32 -47.31 19.60 27.35
N ASP A 33 -47.17 20.40 26.28
CA ASP A 33 -48.11 21.47 25.85
C ASP A 33 -47.47 22.44 24.83
N ASN A 34 -47.84 22.30 23.55
CA ASN A 34 -48.13 23.40 22.60
C ASN A 34 -48.21 22.86 21.16
N LEU A 35 -49.44 22.58 20.70
CA LEU A 35 -49.79 22.51 19.27
C LEU A 35 -51.20 23.08 19.09
N PRO A 36 -51.37 24.06 18.17
CA PRO A 36 -52.64 24.27 17.48
C PRO A 36 -52.41 24.33 15.94
N PRO A 37 -53.47 24.40 15.10
CA PRO A 37 -54.26 23.26 14.64
C PRO A 37 -54.21 23.07 13.11
N LEU A 38 -54.66 21.90 12.64
CA LEU A 38 -54.87 21.58 11.22
C LEU A 38 -56.03 22.40 10.60
N PRO A 39 -55.90 22.82 9.33
CA PRO A 39 -57.06 23.08 8.48
C PRO A 39 -57.12 22.21 7.21
N VAL A 40 -58.24 21.48 7.11
CA VAL A 40 -59.17 21.27 5.97
C VAL A 40 -58.62 21.11 4.54
N ALA A 41 -59.03 20.00 3.91
CA ALA A 41 -58.87 19.70 2.48
C ALA A 41 -59.95 20.35 1.59
N ALA A 42 -59.56 20.81 0.40
CA ALA A 42 -60.38 21.02 -0.81
C ALA A 42 -59.45 21.11 -2.06
N PRO A 43 -59.94 21.01 -3.31
CA PRO A 43 -59.59 19.94 -4.24
C PRO A 43 -58.60 20.31 -5.36
N THR A 44 -58.08 19.25 -5.99
CA THR A 44 -57.22 19.19 -7.17
C THR A 44 -57.77 19.91 -8.41
N PRO A 45 -56.88 20.50 -9.23
CA PRO A 45 -57.05 20.55 -10.68
C PRO A 45 -56.02 19.66 -11.40
N ALA A 46 -56.49 19.03 -12.47
CA ALA A 46 -55.80 18.07 -13.30
C ALA A 46 -54.58 18.66 -14.06
N ALA A 47 -53.48 17.91 -14.07
CA ALA A 47 -52.35 18.14 -14.96
C ALA A 47 -52.58 17.48 -16.33
N ARG A 48 -52.30 18.22 -17.40
CA ARG A 48 -51.95 17.69 -18.74
C ARG A 48 -50.48 18.04 -19.05
N PRO A 49 -49.81 17.27 -19.92
CA PRO A 49 -48.39 16.96 -19.79
C PRO A 49 -47.49 18.00 -20.47
N THR A 50 -46.33 18.26 -19.86
CA THR A 50 -45.18 18.89 -20.52
C THR A 50 -44.02 17.91 -20.63
N SER A 51 -43.51 17.87 -21.86
CA SER A 51 -42.34 17.16 -22.40
C SER A 51 -41.18 16.89 -21.42
N ALA A 52 -40.61 15.70 -21.56
CA ALA A 52 -39.35 15.27 -20.96
C ALA A 52 -38.18 16.20 -21.35
N ALA A 53 -37.36 16.54 -20.36
CA ALA A 53 -36.02 17.10 -20.54
C ALA A 53 -35.04 16.30 -19.66
N ALA A 54 -33.92 15.90 -20.26
CA ALA A 54 -32.84 15.12 -19.67
C ALA A 54 -32.17 15.84 -18.48
N PRO A 55 -31.53 15.12 -17.54
CA PRO A 55 -30.89 15.73 -16.39
C PRO A 55 -29.64 16.51 -16.82
N ALA A 56 -29.55 17.76 -16.35
CA ALA A 56 -28.42 18.66 -16.57
C ALA A 56 -27.17 18.14 -15.83
N VAL A 57 -26.06 18.07 -16.55
CA VAL A 57 -24.72 17.75 -16.04
C VAL A 57 -24.10 19.03 -15.48
N ASP A 58 -23.49 18.90 -14.30
CA ASP A 58 -22.80 19.96 -13.56
C ASP A 58 -21.73 20.69 -14.42
N PRO A 59 -21.70 22.04 -14.45
CA PRO A 59 -20.74 22.82 -15.25
C PRO A 59 -19.30 22.78 -14.71
N ALA A 60 -19.06 22.16 -13.54
CA ALA A 60 -17.73 22.00 -12.96
C ALA A 60 -16.89 20.93 -13.66
N ALA A 61 -17.51 19.91 -14.27
CA ALA A 61 -16.80 18.84 -14.97
C ALA A 61 -16.32 19.28 -16.37
N ALA A 62 -17.04 20.19 -17.03
CA ALA A 62 -16.68 20.68 -18.37
C ALA A 62 -15.45 21.62 -18.33
N SER A 63 -15.27 22.39 -17.26
CA SER A 63 -14.09 23.25 -17.08
C SER A 63 -12.81 22.46 -16.81
N ALA A 64 -12.91 21.27 -16.21
CA ALA A 64 -11.78 20.37 -16.01
C ALA A 64 -11.35 19.70 -17.34
N VAL A 65 -12.30 19.35 -18.21
CA VAL A 65 -11.96 18.75 -19.51
C VAL A 65 -11.34 19.79 -20.46
N ASN A 66 -11.83 21.03 -20.48
CA ASN A 66 -11.27 22.08 -21.33
C ASN A 66 -9.85 22.51 -20.91
N THR A 67 -9.53 22.49 -19.60
CA THR A 67 -8.17 22.77 -19.12
C THR A 67 -7.16 21.64 -19.40
N ILE A 68 -7.61 20.39 -19.53
CA ILE A 68 -6.76 19.25 -19.93
C ILE A 68 -6.46 19.29 -21.43
N VAL A 69 -7.42 19.75 -22.26
CA VAL A 69 -7.26 19.86 -23.72
C VAL A 69 -6.42 21.07 -24.11
N ASP A 70 -6.61 22.23 -23.47
CA ASP A 70 -5.79 23.44 -23.71
C ASP A 70 -4.31 23.25 -23.29
N ASN A 71 -4.03 22.37 -22.32
CA ASN A 71 -2.66 22.01 -21.92
C ASN A 71 -2.01 21.02 -22.90
N ALA A 72 -2.78 20.14 -23.54
CA ALA A 72 -2.27 19.23 -24.56
C ALA A 72 -1.90 19.95 -25.87
N GLU A 73 -2.66 20.99 -26.23
CA GLU A 73 -2.41 21.77 -27.44
C GLU A 73 -1.26 22.77 -27.28
N ASN A 74 -1.06 23.33 -26.08
CA ASN A 74 0.13 24.14 -25.76
C ASN A 74 1.43 23.33 -25.57
N ALA A 75 1.33 22.02 -25.28
CA ALA A 75 2.49 21.12 -25.22
C ALA A 75 2.98 20.67 -26.61
N ALA A 76 2.14 20.78 -27.65
CA ALA A 76 2.52 20.41 -29.02
C ALA A 76 3.47 21.43 -29.69
N GLY A 77 3.61 22.64 -29.12
CA GLY A 77 4.44 23.73 -29.67
C GLY A 77 5.77 23.96 -28.95
N ILE A 78 6.00 23.34 -27.79
CA ILE A 78 7.21 23.55 -26.97
C ILE A 78 7.74 22.19 -26.51
N GLY A 79 8.83 21.71 -27.11
CA GLY A 79 9.73 20.77 -26.41
C GLY A 79 9.96 19.40 -27.05
N SER A 80 10.48 19.35 -28.27
CA SER A 80 11.31 18.21 -28.68
C SER A 80 12.64 18.14 -27.90
N ASP A 81 13.02 19.23 -27.22
CA ASP A 81 14.32 19.42 -26.56
C ASP A 81 14.28 19.17 -25.03
N VAL A 82 13.11 18.84 -24.47
CA VAL A 82 12.91 18.61 -23.01
C VAL A 82 12.40 17.19 -22.71
N ALA A 83 12.05 16.43 -23.73
CA ALA A 83 11.60 15.05 -23.58
C ALA A 83 12.76 14.13 -23.18
N THR A 84 12.65 13.47 -22.03
CA THR A 84 13.66 12.52 -21.55
C THR A 84 13.15 11.10 -21.72
N VAL A 85 13.95 10.23 -22.33
CA VAL A 85 13.64 8.81 -22.49
C VAL A 85 14.24 8.04 -21.32
N HIS A 86 13.38 7.32 -20.60
CA HIS A 86 13.76 6.43 -19.51
C HIS A 86 13.51 4.99 -19.92
N THR A 87 14.55 4.15 -19.83
CA THR A 87 14.43 2.71 -20.06
C THR A 87 14.53 2.00 -18.73
N TYR A 88 13.50 1.24 -18.38
CA TYR A 88 13.46 0.45 -17.15
C TYR A 88 13.31 -1.03 -17.50
N SER A 89 14.17 -1.87 -16.95
CA SER A 89 13.94 -3.31 -16.97
C SER A 89 12.77 -3.69 -16.06
N LEU A 90 12.07 -4.78 -16.37
CA LEU A 90 11.02 -5.30 -15.47
C LEU A 90 11.58 -5.64 -14.09
N ARG A 91 12.86 -6.03 -14.01
CA ARG A 91 13.58 -6.22 -12.75
C ARG A 91 13.67 -4.94 -11.93
N GLU A 92 14.04 -3.81 -12.53
CA GLU A 92 14.08 -2.51 -11.86
C GLU A 92 12.68 -2.02 -11.45
N LEU A 93 11.64 -2.42 -12.19
CA LEU A 93 10.24 -2.17 -11.84
C LEU A 93 9.70 -3.10 -10.74
N GLY A 94 10.48 -4.09 -10.31
CA GLY A 94 10.19 -4.94 -9.15
C GLY A 94 10.06 -6.44 -9.43
N ALA A 95 10.31 -6.92 -10.66
CA ALA A 95 10.34 -8.35 -10.97
C ALA A 95 11.60 -9.00 -10.34
N GLN A 96 11.41 -9.83 -9.32
CA GLN A 96 12.54 -10.53 -8.68
C GLN A 96 13.13 -11.64 -9.58
N SER A 97 12.29 -12.23 -10.42
CA SER A 97 12.60 -13.30 -11.37
C SER A 97 11.67 -13.21 -12.59
N ALA A 98 11.88 -14.10 -13.57
CA ALA A 98 11.00 -14.22 -14.72
C ALA A 98 9.54 -14.46 -14.30
N LEU A 99 8.64 -13.67 -14.88
CA LEU A 99 7.20 -13.70 -14.61
C LEU A 99 6.59 -14.94 -15.24
N THR A 100 6.51 -16.01 -14.45
CA THR A 100 6.03 -17.32 -14.91
C THR A 100 4.55 -17.48 -14.61
N MET A 101 3.77 -17.67 -15.66
CA MET A 101 2.33 -17.90 -15.62
C MET A 101 2.03 -19.38 -15.92
N ARG A 102 1.04 -19.93 -15.23
CA ARG A 102 0.58 -21.33 -15.35
C ARG A 102 -0.94 -21.41 -15.23
N GLY A 103 -1.54 -22.57 -15.48
CA GLY A 103 -3.00 -22.76 -15.33
C GLY A 103 -3.55 -22.37 -13.95
N ALA A 104 -2.86 -22.74 -12.86
CA ALA A 104 -3.24 -22.37 -11.50
C ALA A 104 -2.97 -20.89 -11.13
N ALA A 105 -2.04 -20.23 -11.83
CA ALA A 105 -1.66 -18.84 -11.60
C ALA A 105 -1.51 -18.13 -12.96
N PRO A 106 -2.63 -17.84 -13.65
CA PRO A 106 -2.60 -17.32 -15.01
C PRO A 106 -2.21 -15.84 -15.07
N LEU A 107 -2.39 -15.11 -13.98
CA LEU A 107 -2.10 -13.69 -13.89
C LEU A 107 -0.76 -13.45 -13.20
N GLN A 108 0.12 -12.68 -13.84
CA GLN A 108 1.31 -12.10 -13.23
C GLN A 108 1.30 -10.60 -13.47
N GLY A 109 1.73 -9.81 -12.50
CA GLY A 109 1.66 -8.36 -12.60
C GLY A 109 2.78 -7.64 -11.88
N LEU A 110 3.15 -6.47 -12.41
CA LEU A 110 4.11 -5.55 -11.84
C LEU A 110 3.43 -4.23 -11.54
N GLN A 111 3.78 -3.65 -10.40
CA GLN A 111 3.26 -2.35 -9.99
C GLN A 111 4.40 -1.34 -9.90
N PHE A 112 4.30 -0.27 -10.67
CA PHE A 112 5.29 0.79 -10.70
C PHE A 112 4.61 2.16 -10.76
N GLY A 113 5.21 3.17 -10.15
CA GLY A 113 4.72 4.53 -10.23
C GLY A 113 5.56 5.38 -11.15
N ILE A 114 4.96 6.48 -11.59
CA ILE A 114 5.63 7.55 -12.34
C ILE A 114 5.71 8.77 -11.42
N PRO A 115 6.85 9.49 -11.39
CA PRO A 115 6.97 10.71 -10.60
C PRO A 115 5.84 11.70 -10.92
N ALA A 116 5.24 12.28 -9.87
CA ALA A 116 4.10 13.20 -10.03
C ALA A 116 4.46 14.53 -10.73
N ASP A 117 5.74 14.83 -10.87
CA ASP A 117 6.30 15.99 -11.58
C ASP A 117 6.65 15.67 -13.05
N GLN A 118 6.23 14.50 -13.56
CA GLN A 118 6.47 14.08 -14.93
C GLN A 118 5.18 13.68 -15.64
N LEU A 119 5.09 14.02 -16.91
CA LEU A 119 4.00 13.59 -17.81
C LEU A 119 4.56 12.64 -18.87
N VAL A 120 3.92 11.49 -19.04
CA VAL A 120 4.27 10.54 -20.10
C VAL A 120 3.74 11.02 -21.44
N THR A 121 4.61 11.13 -22.43
CA THR A 121 4.22 11.52 -23.80
C THR A 121 4.23 10.35 -24.76
N SER A 122 5.07 9.34 -24.52
CA SER A 122 5.07 8.08 -25.25
C SER A 122 5.63 6.96 -24.38
N ALA A 123 5.21 5.73 -24.63
CA ALA A 123 5.80 4.57 -23.99
C ALA A 123 5.79 3.36 -24.91
N ARG A 124 6.76 2.48 -24.71
CA ARG A 124 6.97 1.27 -25.48
C ARG A 124 7.43 0.15 -24.58
N LEU A 125 6.75 -0.98 -24.65
CA LEU A 125 7.12 -2.21 -23.94
C LEU A 125 7.81 -3.16 -24.91
N VAL A 126 9.02 -3.59 -24.56
CA VAL A 126 9.81 -4.57 -25.29
C VAL A 126 9.88 -5.84 -24.45
N VAL A 127 9.20 -6.89 -24.88
CA VAL A 127 9.12 -8.16 -24.13
C VAL A 127 9.92 -9.27 -24.80
N SER A 128 10.53 -10.09 -23.96
CA SER A 128 11.18 -11.34 -24.34
C SER A 128 10.85 -12.43 -23.32
N GLY A 129 10.93 -13.69 -23.74
CA GLY A 129 10.57 -14.80 -22.87
C GLY A 129 10.42 -16.12 -23.62
N ALA A 130 9.69 -17.04 -23.01
CA ALA A 130 9.37 -18.33 -23.60
C ALA A 130 7.97 -18.81 -23.24
N MET A 131 7.41 -19.65 -24.09
CA MET A 131 6.13 -20.33 -23.91
C MET A 131 6.31 -21.82 -24.14
N SER A 132 5.50 -22.63 -23.45
CA SER A 132 5.56 -24.08 -23.61
C SER A 132 5.24 -24.53 -25.05
N PRO A 133 6.01 -25.46 -25.64
CA PRO A 133 5.69 -26.04 -26.94
C PRO A 133 4.35 -26.80 -26.95
N ASN A 134 3.83 -27.19 -25.78
CA ASN A 134 2.58 -27.92 -25.63
C ASN A 134 1.32 -27.02 -25.71
N LEU A 135 1.50 -25.72 -25.94
CA LEU A 135 0.38 -24.78 -26.08
C LEU A 135 -0.23 -24.85 -27.48
N GLN A 136 -1.56 -24.73 -27.53
CA GLN A 136 -2.29 -24.66 -28.78
C GLN A 136 -2.34 -23.20 -29.29
N PRO A 137 -1.78 -22.89 -30.46
CA PRO A 137 -1.73 -21.51 -30.98
C PRO A 137 -3.08 -20.83 -31.15
N ASP A 138 -4.12 -21.61 -31.43
CA ASP A 138 -5.47 -21.10 -31.72
C ASP A 138 -6.26 -20.73 -30.46
N SER A 139 -5.88 -21.27 -29.31
CA SER A 139 -6.66 -21.16 -28.07
C SER A 139 -5.84 -20.74 -26.86
N SER A 140 -4.53 -20.60 -27.00
CA SER A 140 -3.63 -20.15 -25.95
C SER A 140 -3.00 -18.81 -26.30
N ALA A 141 -2.96 -17.89 -25.34
CA ALA A 141 -2.38 -16.57 -25.53
C ALA A 141 -2.01 -15.93 -24.17
N VAL A 142 -1.03 -15.03 -24.19
CA VAL A 142 -0.78 -14.11 -23.06
C VAL A 142 -1.23 -12.72 -23.47
N THR A 143 -2.22 -12.17 -22.77
CA THR A 143 -2.70 -10.82 -22.98
C THR A 143 -1.98 -9.86 -22.05
N ILE A 144 -1.44 -8.78 -22.61
CA ILE A 144 -0.73 -7.73 -21.88
C ILE A 144 -1.70 -6.57 -21.68
N THR A 145 -1.85 -6.14 -20.42
CA THR A 145 -2.67 -4.98 -20.06
C THR A 145 -1.93 -4.04 -19.14
N LEU A 146 -2.19 -2.74 -19.26
CA LEU A 146 -1.74 -1.71 -18.32
C LEU A 146 -2.96 -1.01 -17.75
N ASN A 147 -3.12 -1.06 -16.43
CA ASN A 147 -4.30 -0.50 -15.76
C ASN A 147 -5.61 -1.00 -16.40
N GLU A 148 -5.65 -2.32 -16.68
CA GLU A 148 -6.77 -3.01 -17.35
C GLU A 148 -6.99 -2.63 -18.82
N GLN A 149 -6.19 -1.74 -19.38
CA GLN A 149 -6.23 -1.39 -20.80
C GLN A 149 -5.37 -2.31 -21.64
N TYR A 150 -5.92 -2.77 -22.76
CA TYR A 150 -5.25 -3.69 -23.67
C TYR A 150 -4.05 -3.04 -24.38
N ILE A 151 -2.89 -3.69 -24.30
CA ILE A 151 -1.66 -3.30 -25.03
C ILE A 151 -1.42 -4.23 -26.21
N GLY A 152 -1.51 -5.54 -25.99
CA GLY A 152 -1.13 -6.53 -26.99
C GLY A 152 -1.33 -7.95 -26.53
N THR A 153 -1.10 -8.89 -27.45
CA THR A 153 -1.23 -10.32 -27.19
C THR A 153 -0.03 -11.07 -27.74
N LEU A 154 0.57 -11.91 -26.90
CA LEU A 154 1.60 -12.86 -27.28
C LEU A 154 0.93 -14.21 -27.60
N ARG A 155 1.23 -14.76 -28.78
CA ARG A 155 0.74 -16.07 -29.21
C ARG A 155 1.87 -17.10 -29.18
N PRO A 156 1.62 -18.34 -28.75
CA PRO A 156 2.65 -19.37 -28.70
C PRO A 156 3.00 -19.85 -30.11
N ASN A 157 4.28 -20.16 -30.31
CA ASN A 157 4.79 -20.80 -31.51
C ASN A 157 5.45 -22.13 -31.10
N PRO A 158 4.81 -23.29 -31.34
CA PRO A 158 5.34 -24.58 -30.90
C PRO A 158 6.73 -24.91 -31.48
N SER A 159 7.05 -24.39 -32.66
CA SER A 159 8.36 -24.57 -33.30
C SER A 159 9.44 -23.64 -32.73
N HIS A 160 9.04 -22.53 -32.12
CA HIS A 160 9.93 -21.54 -31.52
C HIS A 160 9.42 -21.17 -30.12
N PRO A 161 9.77 -21.96 -29.10
CA PRO A 161 9.28 -21.76 -27.73
C PRO A 161 9.73 -20.42 -27.15
N ALA A 162 10.89 -19.90 -27.55
CA ALA A 162 11.34 -18.57 -27.19
C ALA A 162 10.70 -17.50 -28.09
N PHE A 163 10.36 -16.36 -27.50
CA PHE A 163 9.87 -15.18 -28.21
C PHE A 163 10.65 -13.93 -27.80
N GLY A 164 10.62 -12.92 -28.67
CA GLY A 164 11.20 -11.62 -28.40
C GLY A 164 12.55 -11.36 -29.06
N PRO A 165 12.99 -10.09 -29.09
CA PRO A 165 12.30 -8.92 -28.55
C PRO A 165 11.07 -8.53 -29.40
N LEU A 166 9.90 -8.44 -28.76
CA LEU A 166 8.65 -7.98 -29.38
C LEU A 166 8.29 -6.62 -28.78
N SER A 167 7.97 -5.66 -29.63
CA SER A 167 7.68 -4.29 -29.22
C SER A 167 6.20 -3.97 -29.31
N PHE A 168 5.66 -3.37 -28.26
CA PHE A 168 4.29 -2.91 -28.16
C PHE A 168 4.28 -1.44 -27.76
N ASP A 169 3.71 -0.59 -28.60
CA ASP A 169 3.52 0.81 -28.27
C ASP A 169 2.34 0.95 -27.29
N ILE A 170 2.53 1.77 -26.26
CA ILE A 170 1.55 1.98 -25.19
C ILE A 170 1.03 3.41 -25.32
N ASN A 171 -0.30 3.58 -25.32
CA ASN A 171 -0.91 4.89 -25.33
C ASN A 171 -0.59 5.62 -23.99
N PRO A 172 -0.01 6.83 -24.02
CA PRO A 172 0.32 7.58 -22.81
C PRO A 172 -0.88 7.84 -21.89
N ILE A 173 -2.12 7.87 -22.42
CA ILE A 173 -3.33 8.10 -21.63
C ILE A 173 -3.63 6.97 -20.63
N PHE A 174 -3.01 5.79 -20.81
CA PHE A 174 -3.19 4.66 -19.90
C PHE A 174 -2.40 4.84 -18.60
N PHE A 175 -1.43 5.77 -18.55
CA PHE A 175 -0.60 5.97 -17.37
C PHE A 175 -1.30 6.84 -16.32
N VAL A 176 -1.20 6.40 -15.07
CA VAL A 176 -1.61 7.13 -13.87
C VAL A 176 -0.45 7.12 -12.86
N SER A 177 -0.63 7.71 -11.69
CA SER A 177 0.45 7.79 -10.67
C SER A 177 0.93 6.42 -10.18
N GLY A 178 0.03 5.44 -10.06
CA GLY A 178 0.34 4.05 -9.72
C GLY A 178 -0.15 3.10 -10.81
N ASN A 179 0.78 2.54 -11.59
CA ASN A 179 0.48 1.70 -12.74
C ASN A 179 0.61 0.22 -12.40
N ARG A 180 -0.26 -0.59 -12.99
CA ARG A 180 -0.24 -2.05 -12.91
C ARG A 180 -0.13 -2.65 -14.32
N LEU A 181 1.04 -3.19 -14.64
CA LEU A 181 1.29 -3.94 -15.86
C LEU A 181 1.02 -5.43 -15.59
N ASN A 182 0.03 -5.98 -16.26
CA ASN A 182 -0.44 -7.34 -16.07
C ASN A 182 -0.23 -8.19 -17.33
N PHE A 183 0.19 -9.42 -17.12
CA PHE A 183 0.27 -10.48 -18.10
C PHE A 183 -0.73 -11.56 -17.71
N ASN A 184 -1.76 -11.75 -18.53
CA ASN A 184 -2.81 -12.73 -18.29
C ASN A 184 -2.70 -13.88 -19.29
N PHE A 185 -2.36 -15.06 -18.79
CA PHE A 185 -2.21 -16.28 -19.55
C PHE A 185 -3.54 -17.03 -19.65
N ALA A 186 -4.04 -17.16 -20.88
CA ALA A 186 -5.11 -18.09 -21.20
C ALA A 186 -4.50 -19.32 -21.86
N ALA A 187 -4.68 -20.49 -21.23
CA ALA A 187 -4.35 -21.78 -21.85
C ALA A 187 -5.63 -22.41 -22.38
N GLY A 188 -5.70 -22.61 -23.69
CA GLY A 188 -6.77 -23.38 -24.29
C GLY A 188 -6.45 -24.87 -24.22
N SER A 189 -7.43 -25.67 -23.83
CA SER A 189 -7.36 -27.13 -23.95
C SER A 189 -8.61 -27.64 -24.66
N LYS A 190 -8.46 -28.65 -25.51
CA LYS A 190 -9.60 -29.40 -26.08
C LYS A 190 -10.16 -30.34 -25.00
N GLY A 191 -10.74 -29.79 -23.93
CA GLY A 191 -11.21 -30.53 -22.76
C GLY A 191 -11.35 -29.65 -21.52
N CYS A 192 -11.67 -30.26 -20.37
CA CYS A 192 -11.58 -29.59 -19.07
C CYS A 192 -10.09 -29.42 -18.76
N ALA A 193 -9.59 -28.17 -18.82
CA ALA A 193 -8.19 -27.89 -18.52
C ALA A 193 -7.93 -28.25 -17.05
N ASP A 194 -6.95 -29.12 -16.80
CA ASP A 194 -6.47 -29.37 -15.44
C ASP A 194 -5.53 -28.21 -15.05
N PRO A 195 -5.93 -27.32 -14.12
CA PRO A 195 -5.10 -26.20 -13.70
C PRO A 195 -3.81 -26.65 -13.00
N SER A 196 -3.71 -27.90 -12.55
CA SER A 196 -2.52 -28.48 -11.91
C SER A 196 -1.48 -29.00 -12.91
N ASN A 197 -1.80 -29.04 -14.21
CA ASN A 197 -0.87 -29.51 -15.25
C ASN A 197 0.27 -28.51 -15.47
N GLY A 198 1.46 -28.85 -14.97
CA GLY A 198 2.68 -28.03 -15.09
C GLY A 198 3.27 -27.93 -16.51
N LEU A 199 2.73 -28.66 -17.49
CA LEU A 199 3.24 -28.65 -18.88
C LEU A 199 2.82 -27.40 -19.66
N GLN A 200 1.80 -26.67 -19.22
CA GLN A 200 1.32 -25.44 -19.85
C GLN A 200 1.79 -24.22 -19.04
N TRP A 201 2.75 -23.50 -19.61
CA TRP A 201 3.34 -22.33 -18.98
C TRP A 201 3.73 -21.29 -20.01
N ALA A 202 3.78 -20.04 -19.58
CA ALA A 202 4.39 -18.93 -20.28
C ALA A 202 5.27 -18.15 -19.30
N SER A 203 6.43 -17.67 -19.74
CA SER A 203 7.38 -16.95 -18.90
C SER A 203 7.86 -15.72 -19.64
N VAL A 204 7.71 -14.54 -19.02
CA VAL A 204 8.25 -13.28 -19.51
C VAL A 204 9.51 -12.97 -18.72
N SER A 205 10.62 -12.68 -19.41
CA SER A 205 11.88 -12.38 -18.74
C SER A 205 11.79 -11.05 -18.00
N GLU A 206 12.39 -11.04 -16.81
CA GLU A 206 12.69 -9.86 -16.00
C GLU A 206 13.61 -8.84 -16.71
N HIS A 207 14.31 -9.25 -17.77
CA HIS A 207 15.13 -8.38 -18.63
C HIS A 207 14.33 -7.70 -19.74
N SER A 208 13.01 -7.95 -19.83
CA SER A 208 12.14 -7.15 -20.70
C SER A 208 12.17 -5.69 -20.28
N GLU A 209 11.97 -4.76 -21.21
CA GLU A 209 12.16 -3.33 -21.00
C GLU A 209 10.87 -2.55 -21.20
N LEU A 210 10.65 -1.54 -20.36
CA LEU A 210 9.64 -0.51 -20.53
C LEU A 210 10.36 0.82 -20.78
N GLN A 211 10.23 1.32 -21.99
CA GLN A 211 10.74 2.62 -22.41
C GLN A 211 9.62 3.65 -22.24
N ILE A 212 9.86 4.70 -21.46
CA ILE A 212 8.90 5.76 -21.17
C ILE A 212 9.57 7.09 -21.51
N THR A 213 8.95 7.87 -22.38
CA THR A 213 9.36 9.24 -22.65
C THR A 213 8.51 10.17 -21.80
N THR A 214 9.16 11.01 -21.00
CA THR A 214 8.48 11.97 -20.13
C THR A 214 8.90 13.41 -20.42
N ILE A 215 8.01 14.34 -20.09
CA ILE A 215 8.30 15.77 -20.01
C ILE A 215 8.07 16.23 -18.56
N PRO A 216 8.91 17.13 -18.02
CA PRO A 216 8.71 17.67 -16.68
C PRO A 216 7.47 18.58 -16.65
N LEU A 217 6.71 18.51 -15.57
CA LEU A 217 5.61 19.41 -15.27
C LEU A 217 6.11 20.58 -14.41
N PRO A 218 5.54 21.78 -14.57
CA PRO A 218 5.85 22.90 -13.69
C PRO A 218 5.59 22.53 -12.22
N PRO A 219 6.57 22.71 -11.31
CA PRO A 219 6.42 22.31 -9.92
C PRO A 219 5.44 23.24 -9.20
N HIS A 220 4.47 22.64 -8.50
CA HIS A 220 3.63 23.36 -7.54
C HIS A 220 4.33 23.38 -6.18
N ARG A 221 4.93 24.53 -5.85
CA ARG A 221 5.71 24.76 -4.63
C ARG A 221 4.79 25.15 -3.48
N GLU A 222 4.35 24.16 -2.73
CA GLU A 222 3.42 24.30 -1.62
C GLU A 222 3.82 23.33 -0.52
N LEU A 223 4.09 23.85 0.67
CA LEU A 223 4.58 23.05 1.80
C LEU A 223 3.59 21.94 2.19
N SER A 224 2.29 22.11 1.94
CA SER A 224 1.25 21.08 2.12
C SER A 224 1.48 19.80 1.29
N ARG A 225 2.31 19.83 0.25
CA ARG A 225 2.61 18.67 -0.62
C ARG A 225 3.81 17.85 -0.18
N LEU A 226 4.57 18.32 0.81
CA LEU A 226 5.71 17.57 1.34
C LEU A 226 5.28 16.15 1.77
N PRO A 227 6.05 15.11 1.45
CA PRO A 227 7.45 15.15 1.00
C PRO A 227 7.68 15.27 -0.53
N GLN A 228 6.64 15.41 -1.37
CA GLN A 228 6.86 15.71 -2.79
C GLN A 228 7.43 17.13 -2.94
N PRO A 229 8.33 17.39 -3.91
CA PRO A 229 8.84 16.47 -4.95
C PRO A 229 10.11 15.69 -4.54
N PHE A 230 10.54 15.75 -3.28
CA PHE A 230 11.75 15.07 -2.80
C PHE A 230 11.58 13.56 -2.66
N PHE A 231 10.37 13.10 -2.35
CA PHE A 231 10.01 11.70 -2.28
C PHE A 231 8.60 11.45 -2.79
N ASP A 232 8.45 10.44 -3.65
CA ASP A 232 7.17 9.94 -4.13
C ASP A 232 7.00 8.46 -3.77
N LYS A 233 5.98 8.15 -2.97
CA LYS A 233 5.66 6.78 -2.53
C LYS A 233 5.31 5.83 -3.67
N ASN A 234 4.86 6.35 -4.82
CA ASN A 234 4.49 5.53 -5.96
C ASN A 234 5.73 5.04 -6.74
N VAL A 235 6.83 5.78 -6.68
CA VAL A 235 8.07 5.45 -7.38
C VAL A 235 8.89 4.46 -6.55
N ARG A 236 9.27 3.33 -7.15
CA ARG A 236 10.01 2.24 -6.47
C ARG A 236 11.54 2.42 -6.45
N GLN A 237 12.05 3.40 -7.19
CA GLN A 237 13.49 3.65 -7.28
C GLN A 237 14.07 4.14 -5.95
N LYS A 238 15.37 3.94 -5.77
CA LYS A 238 16.10 4.38 -4.57
C LYS A 238 16.02 5.90 -4.46
N THR A 239 15.52 6.40 -3.33
CA THR A 239 15.38 7.84 -3.09
C THR A 239 16.73 8.47 -2.77
N VAL A 240 17.06 9.55 -3.48
CA VAL A 240 18.27 10.37 -3.22
C VAL A 240 17.82 11.81 -2.99
N ILE A 241 18.09 12.35 -1.80
CA ILE A 241 17.71 13.71 -1.43
C ILE A 241 18.99 14.49 -1.11
N PRO A 242 19.50 15.31 -2.05
CA PRO A 242 20.66 16.15 -1.81
C PRO A 242 20.44 17.14 -0.67
N PHE A 243 21.37 17.18 0.29
CA PHE A 243 21.44 18.22 1.32
C PHE A 243 22.54 19.21 0.95
N VAL A 244 22.26 20.50 1.06
CA VAL A 244 23.21 21.58 0.80
C VAL A 244 23.42 22.36 2.08
N LEU A 245 24.66 22.36 2.57
CA LEU A 245 25.06 23.00 3.82
C LEU A 245 26.25 23.94 3.57
N ALA A 246 26.41 24.95 4.42
CA ALA A 246 27.62 25.76 4.42
C ALA A 246 28.86 24.91 4.75
N GLN A 247 30.02 25.24 4.18
CA GLN A 247 31.29 24.52 4.41
C GLN A 247 31.81 24.63 5.85
N THR A 248 31.19 25.47 6.68
CA THR A 248 31.48 25.57 8.12
C THR A 248 31.11 24.30 8.88
N PHE A 249 30.18 23.48 8.36
CA PHE A 249 29.69 22.23 8.98
C PHE A 249 29.37 22.39 10.47
N ASP A 250 28.69 23.49 10.78
CA ASP A 250 28.31 23.88 12.13
C ASP A 250 27.48 22.79 12.85
N PRO A 251 27.80 22.41 14.11
CA PRO A 251 27.12 21.33 14.81
C PRO A 251 25.60 21.52 14.95
N GLU A 252 25.14 22.75 15.15
CA GLU A 252 23.74 23.10 15.29
C GLU A 252 22.99 22.98 13.95
N VAL A 253 23.62 23.39 12.84
CA VAL A 253 23.08 23.19 11.48
C VAL A 253 23.08 21.71 11.10
N LEU A 254 24.10 20.95 11.48
CA LEU A 254 24.14 19.48 11.30
C LEU A 254 23.03 18.80 12.09
N LYS A 255 22.75 19.24 13.31
CA LYS A 255 21.62 18.77 14.11
C LYS A 255 20.29 19.07 13.43
N ALA A 256 20.10 20.29 12.93
CA ALA A 256 18.90 20.68 12.19
C ALA A 256 18.70 19.83 10.92
N SER A 257 19.79 19.52 10.21
CA SER A 257 19.81 18.65 9.04
C SER A 257 19.47 17.20 9.40
N GLY A 258 20.00 16.70 10.53
CA GLY A 258 19.70 15.37 11.04
C GLY A 258 18.23 15.17 11.40
N ILE A 259 17.56 16.20 11.91
CA ILE A 259 16.10 16.18 12.17
C ILE A 259 15.33 15.99 10.86
N LEU A 260 15.67 16.76 9.82
CA LEU A 260 15.02 16.66 8.50
C LEU A 260 15.30 15.33 7.82
N ALA A 261 16.56 14.86 7.85
CA ALA A 261 16.94 13.56 7.31
C ALA A 261 16.19 12.42 8.01
N SER A 262 15.99 12.52 9.34
CA SER A 262 15.19 11.55 10.10
C SER A 262 13.72 11.57 9.69
N TRP A 263 13.15 12.75 9.48
CA TRP A 263 11.77 12.90 8.98
C TRP A 263 11.60 12.31 7.57
N PHE A 264 12.49 12.65 6.62
CA PHE A 264 12.49 12.02 5.29
C PHE A 264 12.68 10.51 5.35
N GLY A 265 13.58 10.04 6.22
CA GLY A 265 13.79 8.62 6.48
C GLY A 265 12.50 7.92 6.92
N GLN A 266 11.74 8.55 7.82
CA GLN A 266 10.42 8.06 8.24
C GLN A 266 9.44 7.97 7.05
N GLN A 267 9.46 8.93 6.12
CA GLN A 267 8.60 8.90 4.92
C GLN A 267 8.96 7.76 3.96
N THR A 268 10.24 7.43 3.82
CA THR A 268 10.72 6.38 2.90
C THR A 268 10.55 4.94 3.40
N ASP A 269 10.15 4.78 4.67
CA ASP A 269 9.93 3.51 5.37
C ASP A 269 11.08 2.48 5.16
N PHE A 270 10.84 1.41 4.40
CA PHE A 270 11.80 0.33 4.16
C PHE A 270 12.65 0.51 2.88
N ARG A 271 12.33 1.49 2.02
CA ARG A 271 12.97 1.63 0.71
C ARG A 271 14.39 2.21 0.79
N GLY A 272 14.75 2.75 1.94
CA GLY A 272 16.02 3.42 2.18
C GLY A 272 16.13 4.74 1.42
N VAL A 273 16.96 5.64 1.94
CA VAL A 273 17.19 6.96 1.36
C VAL A 273 18.67 7.30 1.48
N ASN A 274 19.21 7.93 0.44
CA ASN A 274 20.57 8.46 0.46
C ASN A 274 20.53 9.98 0.56
N PHE A 275 21.32 10.55 1.47
CA PHE A 275 21.41 11.99 1.70
C PHE A 275 22.82 12.49 1.35
N PRO A 276 23.18 12.64 0.06
CA PRO A 276 24.46 13.21 -0.30
C PRO A 276 24.52 14.68 0.15
N VAL A 277 25.62 15.06 0.78
CA VAL A 277 25.84 16.42 1.30
C VAL A 277 26.75 17.18 0.34
N PHE A 278 26.31 18.35 -0.10
CA PHE A 278 27.04 19.25 -0.98
C PHE A 278 27.22 20.63 -0.32
N SER A 279 28.17 21.41 -0.83
CA SER A 279 28.34 22.82 -0.45
C SER A 279 27.75 23.80 -1.47
N THR A 280 27.32 23.29 -2.61
CA THR A 280 26.71 24.04 -3.71
C THR A 280 25.41 23.37 -4.13
N ILE A 281 24.52 24.17 -4.73
CA ILE A 281 23.22 23.69 -5.20
C ILE A 281 23.43 22.82 -6.44
N PRO A 282 22.79 21.64 -6.53
CA PRO A 282 22.82 20.79 -7.72
C PRO A 282 22.33 21.54 -8.96
N GLN A 283 22.94 21.27 -10.12
CA GLN A 283 22.58 21.94 -11.38
C GLN A 283 21.16 21.59 -11.85
N THR A 284 20.64 20.43 -11.48
CA THR A 284 19.31 19.93 -11.88
C THR A 284 18.62 19.25 -10.72
N GLY A 285 17.29 19.29 -10.70
CA GLY A 285 16.45 18.60 -9.74
C GLY A 285 16.33 19.28 -8.38
N ASN A 286 15.95 18.48 -7.39
CA ASN A 286 15.51 18.96 -6.07
C ASN A 286 16.64 18.88 -5.03
N ALA A 287 16.64 19.79 -4.06
CA ALA A 287 17.60 19.78 -2.95
C ALA A 287 17.02 20.37 -1.66
N VAL A 288 17.54 19.95 -0.51
CA VAL A 288 17.23 20.52 0.80
C VAL A 288 18.40 21.39 1.23
N VAL A 289 18.16 22.68 1.41
CA VAL A 289 19.17 23.64 1.88
C VAL A 289 18.89 23.96 3.35
N VAL A 290 19.90 23.83 4.20
CA VAL A 290 19.75 24.09 5.64
C VAL A 290 20.86 25.03 6.09
N GLY A 291 20.49 26.14 6.75
CA GLY A 291 21.47 27.08 7.28
C GLY A 291 20.88 28.43 7.68
N VAL A 292 21.70 29.23 8.36
CA VAL A 292 21.36 30.61 8.73
C VAL A 292 21.29 31.47 7.46
N ALA A 293 20.35 32.41 7.39
CA ALA A 293 20.09 33.17 6.15
C ALA A 293 21.33 33.88 5.56
N ASP A 294 22.25 34.34 6.40
CA ASP A 294 23.49 35.01 5.96
C ASP A 294 24.56 34.05 5.42
N GLU A 295 24.45 32.75 5.71
CA GLU A 295 25.39 31.70 5.30
C GLU A 295 24.87 30.89 4.10
N LEU A 296 23.68 31.21 3.58
CA LEU A 296 23.09 30.52 2.44
C LEU A 296 23.86 30.76 1.15
N PRO A 297 23.85 29.80 0.20
CA PRO A 297 24.43 30.01 -1.13
C PRO A 297 23.86 31.25 -1.80
N SER A 298 24.73 32.14 -2.29
CA SER A 298 24.33 33.42 -2.90
C SER A 298 23.37 33.28 -4.08
N ALA A 299 23.37 32.13 -4.76
CA ALA A 299 22.46 31.80 -5.86
C ALA A 299 20.97 31.80 -5.45
N LEU A 300 20.65 31.61 -4.17
CA LEU A 300 19.28 31.69 -3.64
C LEU A 300 18.84 33.13 -3.33
N GLY A 301 19.75 34.09 -3.48
CA GLY A 301 19.57 35.43 -2.94
C GLY A 301 19.59 35.44 -1.41
N ARG A 302 19.14 36.55 -0.82
CA ARG A 302 18.98 36.70 0.63
C ARG A 302 17.49 36.84 0.93
N PRO A 303 16.78 35.76 1.27
CA PRO A 303 15.36 35.86 1.60
C PRO A 303 15.18 36.71 2.86
N ALA A 304 14.23 37.64 2.84
CA ALA A 304 13.85 38.38 4.04
C ALA A 304 13.19 37.41 5.03
N ILE A 305 13.77 37.26 6.22
CA ILE A 305 13.28 36.35 7.25
C ILE A 305 13.08 37.09 8.59
N ASN A 306 11.99 36.75 9.27
CA ASN A 306 11.61 37.37 10.55
C ASN A 306 11.74 36.40 11.74
N GLY A 307 12.09 35.14 11.48
CA GLY A 307 12.19 34.07 12.46
C GLY A 307 12.51 32.71 11.83
N PRO A 308 12.25 31.60 12.55
CA PRO A 308 12.33 30.24 12.00
C PRO A 308 11.44 30.13 10.74
N THR A 309 12.02 29.77 9.61
CA THR A 309 11.32 29.81 8.32
C THR A 309 11.55 28.54 7.50
N LEU A 310 10.46 28.05 6.91
CA LEU A 310 10.45 27.02 5.87
C LEU A 310 9.96 27.65 4.57
N MET A 311 10.65 27.37 3.47
CA MET A 311 10.19 27.81 2.16
C MET A 311 10.60 26.87 1.04
N GLU A 312 9.75 26.77 0.01
CA GLU A 312 10.06 26.13 -1.25
C GLU A 312 10.34 27.19 -2.32
N VAL A 313 11.50 27.11 -2.94
CA VAL A 313 11.93 28.02 -4.00
C VAL A 313 12.34 27.25 -5.25
N ALA A 314 12.40 27.93 -6.39
CA ALA A 314 12.93 27.32 -7.61
C ALA A 314 14.42 27.03 -7.47
N ASN A 315 14.89 25.94 -8.07
CA ASN A 315 16.33 25.74 -8.21
C ASN A 315 16.88 26.81 -9.18
N PRO A 316 17.89 27.63 -8.78
CA PRO A 316 18.43 28.68 -9.63
C PRO A 316 18.97 28.19 -10.98
N SER A 317 19.46 26.95 -11.04
CA SER A 317 19.97 26.33 -12.28
C SER A 317 18.91 25.54 -13.06
N ASP A 318 17.76 25.23 -12.44
CA ASP A 318 16.70 24.39 -13.01
C ASP A 318 15.30 24.89 -12.57
N PRO A 319 14.56 25.60 -13.44
CA PRO A 319 13.23 26.11 -13.12
C PRO A 319 12.20 25.04 -12.73
N ASN A 320 12.41 23.78 -13.16
CA ASN A 320 11.54 22.65 -12.81
C ASN A 320 11.96 22.00 -11.48
N GLY A 321 13.18 22.27 -11.00
CA GLY A 321 13.66 21.86 -9.69
C GLY A 321 13.07 22.70 -8.55
N THR A 322 12.96 22.07 -7.39
CA THR A 322 12.49 22.68 -6.14
C THR A 322 13.53 22.54 -5.04
N ILE A 323 13.79 23.64 -4.35
CA ILE A 323 14.66 23.69 -3.19
C ILE A 323 13.79 23.90 -1.95
N LEU A 324 13.87 22.98 -1.00
CA LEU A 324 13.32 23.16 0.34
C LEU A 324 14.37 23.86 1.18
N LEU A 325 14.15 25.14 1.45
CA LEU A 325 15.02 25.96 2.26
C LEU A 325 14.51 26.01 3.70
N VAL A 326 15.35 25.54 4.63
CA VAL A 326 15.11 25.57 6.08
C VAL A 326 16.11 26.54 6.69
N THR A 327 15.61 27.67 7.18
CA THR A 327 16.45 28.80 7.58
C THR A 327 15.91 29.57 8.79
N GLY A 328 16.73 30.48 9.31
CA GLY A 328 16.46 31.29 10.48
C GLY A 328 17.52 32.40 10.60
N ARG A 329 17.28 33.35 11.51
CA ARG A 329 18.20 34.47 11.79
C ARG A 329 19.46 33.99 12.51
N ASP A 330 19.33 32.90 13.24
CA ASP A 330 20.40 32.22 13.95
C ASP A 330 20.21 30.69 13.89
N ARG A 331 21.16 29.95 14.48
CA ARG A 331 21.19 28.49 14.48
C ARG A 331 20.03 27.87 15.27
N ASP A 332 19.58 28.52 16.35
CA ASP A 332 18.46 28.04 17.17
C ASP A 332 17.16 28.10 16.38
N GLU A 333 16.97 29.17 15.59
CA GLU A 333 15.83 29.30 14.69
C GLU A 333 15.86 28.29 13.55
N VAL A 334 17.04 27.97 13.01
CA VAL A 334 17.19 26.89 12.01
C VAL A 334 16.77 25.53 12.60
N ILE A 335 17.19 25.24 13.85
CA ILE A 335 16.76 24.02 14.57
C ILE A 335 15.23 24.04 14.79
N ALA A 336 14.67 25.19 15.18
CA ALA A 336 13.23 25.33 15.39
C ALA A 336 12.44 25.11 14.08
N ALA A 337 12.93 25.64 12.96
CA ALA A 337 12.33 25.42 11.63
C ALA A 337 12.35 23.93 11.25
N SER A 338 13.49 23.24 11.45
CA SER A 338 13.58 21.79 11.22
C SER A 338 12.63 20.98 12.11
N LYS A 339 12.46 21.36 13.38
CA LYS A 339 11.47 20.74 14.27
C LYS A 339 10.04 20.96 13.77
N GLY A 340 9.78 22.10 13.11
CA GLY A 340 8.53 22.41 12.41
C GLY A 340 8.03 21.28 11.53
N ILE A 341 8.93 20.75 10.70
CA ILE A 341 8.64 19.61 9.80
C ILE A 341 8.61 18.29 10.57
N GLY A 342 9.63 18.05 11.41
CA GLY A 342 9.83 16.74 12.03
C GLY A 342 8.81 16.39 13.13
N PHE A 343 8.34 17.38 13.88
CA PHE A 343 7.49 17.21 15.07
C PHE A 343 6.20 18.04 15.02
N GLY A 344 5.98 18.81 13.95
CA GLY A 344 4.74 19.57 13.78
C GLY A 344 3.53 18.66 13.69
N SER A 345 2.54 18.90 14.54
CA SER A 345 1.24 18.19 14.50
C SER A 345 0.22 18.87 13.57
N SER A 346 0.49 20.12 13.17
CA SER A 346 -0.37 20.88 12.27
C SER A 346 -0.05 20.58 10.82
N ALA A 347 -1.09 20.50 9.98
CA ALA A 347 -0.90 20.39 8.54
C ALA A 347 -0.09 21.59 8.03
N LEU A 348 0.87 21.32 7.14
CA LEU A 348 1.63 22.38 6.48
C LEU A 348 0.70 23.20 5.57
N PRO A 349 0.94 24.52 5.45
CA PRO A 349 0.04 25.41 4.72
C PRO A 349 0.10 25.17 3.21
N VAL A 350 -1.00 25.51 2.52
CA VAL A 350 -1.06 25.64 1.06
C VAL A 350 -0.38 26.96 0.65
N ALA A 351 0.93 27.02 0.89
CA ALA A 351 1.78 28.17 0.62
C ALA A 351 3.23 27.69 0.43
N ALA A 352 3.99 28.42 -0.39
CA ALA A 352 5.41 28.16 -0.59
C ALA A 352 6.28 28.54 0.62
N ARG A 353 5.71 29.21 1.63
CA ARG A 353 6.45 29.69 2.80
C ARG A 353 5.61 29.55 4.08
N MET A 354 6.28 29.20 5.16
CA MET A 354 5.74 29.17 6.52
C MET A 354 6.78 29.68 7.50
N ASP A 355 6.39 30.63 8.35
CA ASP A 355 7.16 30.96 9.55
C ASP A 355 6.74 29.98 10.66
N VAL A 356 7.71 29.30 11.27
CA VAL A 356 7.48 28.19 12.20
C VAL A 356 7.39 28.73 13.63
N ALA A 357 6.26 28.45 14.28
CA ALA A 357 6.13 28.69 15.72
C ALA A 357 7.02 27.72 16.52
N PRO A 358 7.59 28.14 17.66
CA PRO A 358 8.37 27.24 18.52
C PRO A 358 7.56 25.99 18.90
N ILE A 359 8.13 24.81 18.65
CA ILE A 359 7.54 23.53 19.04
C ILE A 359 8.22 23.03 20.30
N ASP A 360 7.42 22.79 21.33
CA ASP A 360 7.86 22.07 22.52
C ASP A 360 7.77 20.56 22.26
N VAL A 361 8.91 19.88 22.41
CA VAL A 361 9.01 18.43 22.20
C VAL A 361 9.13 17.80 23.58
N ALA A 362 8.15 16.97 23.93
CA ALA A 362 8.14 16.28 25.21
C ALA A 362 9.43 15.47 25.42
N SER A 363 9.85 15.37 26.69
CA SER A 363 11.00 14.55 27.06
C SER A 363 10.83 13.11 26.57
N ARG A 364 11.88 12.60 25.92
CA ARG A 364 11.89 11.23 25.39
C ARG A 364 11.86 10.22 26.53
N VAL A 365 11.16 9.11 26.32
CA VAL A 365 11.18 7.93 27.19
C VAL A 365 11.87 6.76 26.47
N PRO A 366 12.38 5.74 27.18
CA PRO A 366 13.01 4.60 26.53
C PRO A 366 12.10 3.95 25.49
N ASN A 367 12.66 3.65 24.31
CA ASN A 367 12.02 2.90 23.22
C ASN A 367 10.78 3.58 22.62
N ASP A 368 10.74 4.91 22.64
CA ASP A 368 9.65 5.75 22.14
C ASP A 368 9.82 6.21 20.68
N ALA A 369 10.68 5.54 19.91
CA ALA A 369 10.85 5.86 18.49
C ALA A 369 9.55 5.57 17.72
N PRO A 370 9.03 6.50 16.90
CA PRO A 370 7.73 6.33 16.23
C PRO A 370 7.61 5.09 15.33
N SER A 371 8.71 4.64 14.74
CA SER A 371 8.72 3.43 13.90
C SER A 371 8.77 2.12 14.68
N PHE A 372 9.06 2.14 15.99
CA PHE A 372 9.08 0.93 16.79
C PHE A 372 7.66 0.52 17.17
N ILE A 373 7.43 -0.79 17.14
CA ILE A 373 6.19 -1.36 17.63
C ILE A 373 6.04 -1.06 19.13
N PRO A 374 4.92 -0.46 19.57
CA PRO A 374 4.69 -0.21 20.99
C PRO A 374 4.73 -1.51 21.80
N THR A 375 5.50 -1.52 22.90
CA THR A 375 5.66 -2.69 23.79
C THR A 375 4.67 -2.70 24.95
N ASN A 376 3.92 -1.60 25.14
CA ASN A 376 2.99 -1.41 26.26
C ASN A 376 1.55 -1.85 25.97
N ARG A 377 1.24 -2.24 24.73
CA ARG A 377 -0.11 -2.67 24.31
C ARG A 377 -0.06 -3.64 23.13
N PRO A 378 -1.13 -4.43 22.90
CA PRO A 378 -1.32 -5.13 21.63
C PRO A 378 -1.41 -4.15 20.45
N VAL A 379 -0.80 -4.53 19.33
CA VAL A 379 -0.79 -3.75 18.07
C VAL A 379 -1.48 -4.56 16.98
N ARG A 380 -2.39 -3.94 16.24
CA ARG A 380 -3.11 -4.59 15.13
C ARG A 380 -2.29 -4.49 13.85
N PHE A 381 -2.41 -5.48 12.95
CA PHE A 381 -1.73 -5.43 11.64
C PHE A 381 -2.11 -4.20 10.81
N GLY A 382 -3.37 -3.76 10.89
CA GLY A 382 -3.84 -2.55 10.19
C GLY A 382 -3.28 -1.24 10.74
N GLU A 383 -2.56 -1.25 11.88
CA GLU A 383 -1.78 -0.10 12.35
C GLU A 383 -0.39 -0.05 11.70
N LEU A 384 0.09 -1.18 11.16
CA LEU A 384 1.43 -1.32 10.57
C LEU A 384 1.40 -1.21 9.05
N VAL A 385 0.33 -1.70 8.41
CA VAL A 385 0.18 -1.71 6.95
C VAL A 385 -1.24 -1.29 6.53
N PRO A 386 -1.41 -0.72 5.33
CA PRO A 386 -2.74 -0.45 4.79
C PRO A 386 -3.54 -1.74 4.61
N VAL A 387 -4.87 -1.63 4.72
CA VAL A 387 -5.79 -2.78 4.62
C VAL A 387 -5.62 -3.56 3.32
N SER A 388 -5.32 -2.88 2.21
CA SER A 388 -5.07 -3.52 0.91
C SER A 388 -3.87 -4.45 0.89
N ALA A 389 -2.87 -4.24 1.77
CA ALA A 389 -1.71 -5.14 1.90
C ALA A 389 -2.04 -6.42 2.71
N LEU A 390 -3.20 -6.43 3.38
CA LEU A 390 -3.72 -7.56 4.16
C LEU A 390 -4.80 -8.34 3.40
N GLN A 391 -4.95 -8.08 2.10
CA GLN A 391 -5.94 -8.71 1.23
C GLN A 391 -5.25 -9.32 0.01
N GLY A 392 -5.78 -10.46 -0.44
CA GLY A 392 -5.30 -11.17 -1.61
C GLY A 392 -6.47 -11.68 -2.44
N GLU A 393 -6.32 -11.72 -3.75
CA GLU A 393 -7.31 -12.23 -4.70
C GLU A 393 -6.82 -13.51 -5.39
N GLY A 394 -7.73 -14.45 -5.65
CA GLY A 394 -7.42 -15.72 -6.29
C GLY A 394 -7.05 -16.84 -5.32
N TYR A 395 -6.63 -17.99 -5.87
CA TYR A 395 -6.29 -19.19 -5.11
C TYR A 395 -4.96 -19.08 -4.36
N THR A 396 -3.98 -18.40 -4.97
CA THR A 396 -2.64 -18.17 -4.43
C THR A 396 -2.24 -16.71 -4.64
N PRO A 397 -2.75 -15.78 -3.81
CA PRO A 397 -2.55 -14.34 -3.98
C PRO A 397 -1.09 -13.87 -3.77
N GLY A 398 -0.18 -14.79 -3.48
CA GLY A 398 1.20 -14.51 -3.07
C GLY A 398 1.32 -14.26 -1.57
N VAL A 399 2.50 -13.83 -1.14
CA VAL A 399 2.82 -13.62 0.27
C VAL A 399 2.36 -12.23 0.71
N LEU A 400 1.40 -12.19 1.64
CA LEU A 400 1.02 -10.96 2.33
C LEU A 400 2.06 -10.67 3.42
N SER A 401 2.65 -9.48 3.38
CA SER A 401 3.79 -9.12 4.23
C SER A 401 3.46 -7.96 5.16
N VAL A 402 3.76 -8.13 6.45
CA VAL A 402 3.58 -7.10 7.48
C VAL A 402 4.93 -6.80 8.12
N PRO A 403 5.66 -5.77 7.63
CA PRO A 403 6.90 -5.34 8.25
C PRO A 403 6.62 -4.67 9.59
N PHE A 404 7.54 -4.84 10.54
CA PHE A 404 7.55 -4.11 11.81
C PHE A 404 8.98 -3.94 12.30
N ARG A 405 9.20 -2.98 13.19
CA ARG A 405 10.50 -2.73 13.81
C ARG A 405 10.37 -2.87 15.31
N THR A 406 11.38 -3.45 15.93
CA THR A 406 11.44 -3.55 17.39
C THR A 406 12.62 -2.76 17.92
N SER A 407 12.55 -2.44 19.21
CA SER A 407 13.67 -1.80 19.89
C SER A 407 14.85 -2.78 20.00
N PRO A 408 16.10 -2.34 19.80
CA PRO A 408 17.27 -3.23 19.87
C PRO A 408 17.52 -3.81 21.28
N ASP A 409 16.95 -3.22 22.32
CA ASP A 409 17.01 -3.68 23.71
C ASP A 409 15.78 -4.50 24.12
N LEU A 410 14.94 -4.93 23.16
CA LEU A 410 13.74 -5.70 23.45
C LEU A 410 14.11 -7.04 24.11
N TYR A 411 13.73 -7.19 25.37
CA TYR A 411 14.03 -8.35 26.19
C TYR A 411 12.76 -8.95 26.79
N THR A 412 12.63 -10.28 26.72
CA THR A 412 11.56 -11.02 27.39
C THR A 412 12.11 -11.78 28.59
N TRP A 413 11.48 -11.63 29.75
CA TRP A 413 11.85 -12.39 30.95
C TRP A 413 11.66 -13.90 30.73
N ARG A 414 12.73 -14.68 30.95
CA ARG A 414 12.75 -16.16 30.78
C ARG A 414 12.29 -16.63 29.39
N ASP A 415 12.73 -15.94 28.33
CA ASP A 415 12.47 -16.31 26.94
C ASP A 415 10.97 -16.52 26.63
N ARG A 416 10.10 -15.77 27.32
CA ARG A 416 8.67 -15.84 27.09
C ARG A 416 8.36 -15.43 25.66
N PRO A 417 7.66 -16.28 24.88
CA PRO A 417 7.42 -15.95 23.48
C PRO A 417 6.42 -14.80 23.35
N TYR A 418 6.54 -14.07 22.25
CA TYR A 418 5.56 -13.07 21.87
C TYR A 418 4.29 -13.75 21.35
N LYS A 419 3.13 -13.15 21.62
CA LYS A 419 1.84 -13.69 21.18
C LYS A 419 1.42 -13.02 19.89
N LEU A 420 1.15 -13.83 18.87
CA LEU A 420 0.59 -13.42 17.60
C LEU A 420 -0.85 -13.93 17.52
N ASN A 421 -1.81 -13.01 17.39
CA ASN A 421 -3.21 -13.36 17.18
C ASN A 421 -3.57 -13.11 15.72
N VAL A 422 -3.81 -14.17 14.97
CA VAL A 422 -4.15 -14.12 13.55
C VAL A 422 -5.65 -14.32 13.41
N ARG A 423 -6.30 -13.37 12.75
CA ARG A 423 -7.72 -13.47 12.37
C ARG A 423 -7.81 -13.31 10.87
N PHE A 424 -8.38 -14.30 10.20
CA PHE A 424 -8.49 -14.27 8.75
C PHE A 424 -9.86 -14.75 8.29
N ARG A 425 -10.19 -14.38 7.06
CA ARG A 425 -11.39 -14.84 6.36
C ARG A 425 -10.94 -15.44 5.05
N ALA A 426 -11.28 -16.71 4.83
CA ALA A 426 -11.10 -17.36 3.54
C ALA A 426 -12.21 -16.95 2.57
N PRO A 427 -11.98 -16.96 1.25
CA PRO A 427 -13.03 -16.67 0.28
C PRO A 427 -14.17 -17.70 0.33
N ASP A 428 -15.41 -17.23 0.27
CA ASP A 428 -16.60 -18.08 0.11
C ASP A 428 -16.66 -18.56 -1.35
N GLY A 429 -16.37 -19.83 -1.63
CA GLY A 429 -16.41 -20.35 -3.00
C GLY A 429 -16.64 -21.86 -3.07
N PRO A 430 -17.53 -22.36 -3.97
CA PRO A 430 -17.87 -23.78 -4.08
C PRO A 430 -16.79 -24.63 -4.80
N ILE A 431 -15.62 -24.07 -5.10
CA ILE A 431 -14.58 -24.66 -5.96
C ILE A 431 -13.25 -24.84 -5.19
N ILE A 432 -13.24 -24.67 -3.86
CA ILE A 432 -12.02 -24.76 -3.03
C ILE A 432 -12.03 -26.10 -2.29
N ASP A 433 -10.96 -26.89 -2.42
CA ASP A 433 -10.71 -28.05 -1.57
C ASP A 433 -10.24 -27.54 -0.20
N LEU A 434 -11.20 -27.34 0.69
CA LEU A 434 -10.95 -26.82 2.04
C LEU A 434 -10.06 -27.75 2.89
N GLU A 435 -9.93 -29.04 2.56
CA GLU A 435 -9.05 -29.95 3.29
C GLU A 435 -7.58 -29.75 2.93
N ARG A 436 -7.29 -29.37 1.67
CA ARG A 436 -5.94 -29.06 1.20
C ARG A 436 -5.56 -27.59 1.34
N SER A 437 -6.56 -26.73 1.53
CA SER A 437 -6.34 -25.29 1.59
C SER A 437 -5.90 -24.84 2.98
N HIS A 438 -4.81 -24.07 3.01
CA HIS A 438 -4.19 -23.62 4.26
C HIS A 438 -3.63 -22.20 4.17
N LEU A 439 -3.46 -21.59 5.34
CA LEU A 439 -2.73 -20.36 5.59
C LEU A 439 -1.42 -20.73 6.29
N ASP A 440 -0.29 -20.46 5.64
CA ASP A 440 1.02 -20.51 6.27
C ASP A 440 1.38 -19.17 6.89
N VAL A 441 1.85 -19.21 8.13
CA VAL A 441 2.36 -18.05 8.86
C VAL A 441 3.87 -18.22 9.06
N GLY A 442 4.62 -17.19 8.74
CA GLY A 442 6.07 -17.12 8.92
C GLY A 442 6.53 -15.76 9.46
N ILE A 443 7.78 -15.72 9.90
CA ILE A 443 8.49 -14.50 10.28
C ILE A 443 9.89 -14.54 9.66
N ASN A 444 10.34 -13.46 9.02
CA ASN A 444 11.69 -13.36 8.45
C ASN A 444 12.07 -14.56 7.57
N ASN A 445 11.16 -14.97 6.67
CA ASN A 445 11.31 -16.15 5.79
C ASN A 445 11.45 -17.49 6.53
N THR A 446 11.16 -17.53 7.83
CA THR A 446 11.12 -18.73 8.64
C THR A 446 9.67 -19.12 8.90
N TYR A 447 9.31 -20.36 8.55
CA TYR A 447 7.98 -20.91 8.79
C TYR A 447 7.72 -21.04 10.30
N LEU A 448 6.52 -20.63 10.73
CA LEU A 448 6.04 -20.80 12.11
C LEU A 448 4.98 -21.89 12.19
N GLN A 449 3.85 -21.71 11.50
CA GLN A 449 2.70 -22.61 11.61
C GLN A 449 1.71 -22.44 10.45
N SER A 450 1.08 -23.55 10.03
CA SER A 450 -0.03 -23.59 9.07
C SER A 450 -1.38 -23.73 9.78
N TYR A 451 -2.42 -23.12 9.22
CA TYR A 451 -3.81 -23.24 9.63
C TYR A 451 -4.68 -23.65 8.44
N SER A 452 -5.62 -24.58 8.62
CA SER A 452 -6.59 -24.88 7.56
C SER A 452 -7.54 -23.70 7.35
N LEU A 453 -7.92 -23.41 6.11
CA LEU A 453 -8.84 -22.30 5.77
C LEU A 453 -10.29 -22.54 6.23
N HIS A 454 -10.61 -23.73 6.73
CA HIS A 454 -11.86 -24.00 7.41
C HIS A 454 -11.64 -24.93 8.61
N GLU A 455 -12.14 -24.54 9.78
CA GLU A 455 -12.16 -25.41 10.95
C GLU A 455 -13.26 -26.43 10.71
N LYS A 456 -12.97 -27.72 10.93
CA LYS A 456 -14.02 -28.75 10.95
C LYS A 456 -15.04 -28.32 12.01
N SER A 457 -16.21 -27.89 11.55
CA SER A 457 -17.32 -27.51 12.42
C SER A 457 -17.49 -28.58 13.49
N SER A 458 -17.34 -28.18 14.76
CA SER A 458 -17.62 -29.06 15.88
C SER A 458 -19.09 -29.51 15.76
N MET A 459 -19.40 -30.74 16.16
CA MET A 459 -20.80 -31.24 16.18
C MET A 459 -21.74 -30.29 16.95
N VAL A 460 -21.19 -29.51 17.89
CA VAL A 460 -21.90 -28.48 18.66
C VAL A 460 -22.26 -27.28 17.77
N ASP A 461 -21.34 -26.80 16.93
CA ASP A 461 -21.58 -25.68 16.01
C ASP A 461 -22.58 -26.04 14.92
N GLN A 462 -22.54 -27.27 14.42
CA GLN A 462 -23.54 -27.79 13.47
C GLN A 462 -24.95 -27.82 14.09
N LEU A 463 -25.05 -28.12 15.39
CA LEU A 463 -26.32 -28.12 16.12
C LEU A 463 -26.83 -26.68 16.34
N PHE A 464 -25.97 -25.75 16.71
CA PHE A 464 -26.32 -24.33 16.85
C PHE A 464 -26.75 -23.70 15.53
N GLN A 465 -26.12 -24.05 14.41
CA GLN A 465 -26.50 -23.59 13.07
C GLN A 465 -27.88 -24.10 12.65
N ARG A 466 -28.23 -25.35 12.98
CA ARG A 466 -29.57 -25.91 12.71
C ARG A 466 -30.69 -25.24 13.50
N ILE A 467 -30.39 -24.73 14.69
CA ILE A 467 -31.39 -24.10 15.58
C ILE A 467 -31.56 -22.61 15.27
N SER A 468 -30.50 -21.93 14.81
CA SER A 468 -30.48 -20.47 14.62
C SER A 468 -30.86 -19.98 13.22
N GLY A 469 -31.08 -20.88 12.24
CA GLY A 469 -31.58 -20.51 10.90
C GLY A 469 -30.67 -19.53 10.12
N GLY A 470 -29.39 -19.44 10.49
CA GLY A 470 -28.46 -18.46 9.93
C GLY A 470 -27.86 -18.90 8.59
N ASN A 471 -27.95 -18.02 7.59
CA ASN A 471 -27.17 -18.11 6.35
C ASN A 471 -25.67 -18.23 6.67
N GLN A 472 -24.95 -19.05 5.89
CA GLN A 472 -23.51 -19.24 6.01
C GLN A 472 -22.77 -17.93 5.75
N THR A 473 -22.52 -17.16 6.80
CA THR A 473 -21.56 -16.05 6.76
C THR A 473 -20.18 -16.65 6.95
N SER A 474 -19.28 -16.47 5.97
CA SER A 474 -17.85 -16.74 6.07
C SER A 474 -17.32 -16.51 7.49
N SER A 475 -17.08 -17.59 8.23
CA SER A 475 -16.68 -17.49 9.63
C SER A 475 -15.26 -16.95 9.68
N VAL A 476 -15.08 -15.82 10.37
CA VAL A 476 -13.74 -15.31 10.65
C VAL A 476 -13.05 -16.32 11.56
N GLN A 477 -11.97 -16.92 11.08
CA GLN A 477 -11.17 -17.86 11.85
C GLN A 477 -10.19 -17.08 12.74
N GLN A 478 -9.93 -17.60 13.94
CA GLN A 478 -9.03 -16.96 14.89
C GLN A 478 -8.09 -17.99 15.50
N HIS A 479 -6.79 -17.73 15.36
CA HIS A 479 -5.75 -18.55 15.96
C HIS A 479 -4.75 -17.69 16.72
N THR A 480 -4.18 -18.26 17.77
CA THR A 480 -3.09 -17.67 18.52
C THR A 480 -1.87 -18.56 18.40
N LEU A 481 -0.75 -17.99 17.95
CA LEU A 481 0.57 -18.63 17.97
C LEU A 481 1.57 -17.80 18.77
N THR A 482 2.69 -18.46 19.07
CA THR A 482 3.79 -17.90 19.83
C THR A 482 5.00 -17.74 18.92
N ILE A 483 5.58 -16.55 18.91
CA ILE A 483 6.83 -16.25 18.22
C ILE A 483 7.97 -16.34 19.24
N PRO A 484 8.94 -17.25 19.05
CA PRO A 484 10.11 -17.31 19.92
C PRO A 484 10.93 -16.01 19.90
N PRO A 485 11.47 -15.55 21.03
CA PRO A 485 12.15 -14.26 21.09
C PRO A 485 13.35 -14.12 20.16
N TRP A 486 14.09 -15.22 19.92
CA TRP A 486 15.28 -15.24 19.05
C TRP A 486 14.98 -15.11 17.54
N MET A 487 13.70 -15.12 17.14
CA MET A 487 13.28 -14.90 15.75
C MET A 487 12.95 -13.44 15.44
N VAL A 488 12.94 -12.58 16.47
CA VAL A 488 12.62 -11.15 16.39
C VAL A 488 13.92 -10.35 16.45
N PHE A 489 14.14 -9.49 15.46
CA PHE A 489 15.33 -8.66 15.29
C PHE A 489 14.94 -7.17 15.25
N GLY A 490 15.88 -6.28 14.91
CA GLY A 490 15.56 -4.83 14.83
C GLY A 490 14.60 -4.48 13.68
N GLN A 491 14.63 -5.26 12.60
CA GLN A 491 13.74 -5.13 11.44
C GLN A 491 13.19 -6.51 11.11
N ASP A 492 11.88 -6.66 11.19
CA ASP A 492 11.19 -7.94 11.04
C ASP A 492 10.06 -7.86 10.03
N GLN A 493 9.68 -9.02 9.50
CA GLN A 493 8.56 -9.14 8.58
C GLN A 493 7.76 -10.40 8.89
N LEU A 494 6.49 -10.22 9.25
CA LEU A 494 5.52 -11.32 9.26
C LEU A 494 5.07 -11.61 7.83
N GLN A 495 4.93 -12.89 7.51
CA GLN A 495 4.54 -13.38 6.20
C GLN A 495 3.33 -14.30 6.35
N PHE A 496 2.30 -14.04 5.56
CA PHE A 496 1.07 -14.82 5.50
C PHE A 496 0.89 -15.30 4.07
N TYR A 497 0.91 -16.62 3.85
CA TYR A 497 0.77 -17.22 2.54
C TYR A 497 -0.50 -18.07 2.49
N PHE A 498 -1.45 -17.65 1.65
CA PHE A 498 -2.67 -18.40 1.40
C PHE A 498 -2.44 -19.35 0.23
N ASP A 499 -2.58 -20.65 0.50
CA ASP A 499 -2.58 -21.69 -0.52
C ASP A 499 -3.97 -22.34 -0.55
N ALA A 500 -4.80 -21.91 -1.50
CA ALA A 500 -6.10 -22.52 -1.73
C ALA A 500 -6.03 -23.48 -2.91
N ALA A 501 -6.36 -24.75 -2.68
CA ALA A 501 -6.41 -25.75 -3.74
C ALA A 501 -7.79 -25.74 -4.43
N PRO A 502 -7.86 -25.85 -5.76
CA PRO A 502 -9.14 -26.07 -6.44
C PRO A 502 -9.67 -27.49 -6.17
N LEU A 503 -10.99 -27.66 -6.09
CA LEU A 503 -11.63 -28.98 -5.97
C LEU A 503 -11.31 -29.84 -7.19
N THR A 504 -10.55 -30.92 -6.98
CA THR A 504 -10.44 -32.01 -7.96
C THR A 504 -11.65 -32.92 -7.78
N ARG A 505 -12.49 -33.05 -8.81
CA ARG A 505 -13.50 -34.12 -8.83
C ARG A 505 -12.74 -35.44 -8.89
N PRO A 506 -12.97 -36.41 -7.99
CA PRO A 506 -12.49 -37.76 -8.22
C PRO A 506 -13.09 -38.28 -9.53
N GLU A 507 -12.26 -38.97 -10.31
CA GLU A 507 -12.66 -39.67 -11.53
C GLU A 507 -14.00 -40.38 -11.32
N LEU A 508 -14.93 -40.18 -12.25
CA LEU A 508 -16.03 -41.11 -12.41
C LEU A 508 -15.40 -42.48 -12.72
N ASP A 509 -15.36 -43.34 -11.71
CA ASP A 509 -15.11 -44.77 -11.86
C ASP A 509 -15.99 -45.27 -13.02
N SER A 510 -15.35 -45.56 -14.15
CA SER A 510 -15.96 -46.25 -15.25
C SER A 510 -16.13 -47.72 -14.86
N HIS A 511 -17.11 -48.00 -14.01
CA HIS A 511 -17.74 -49.30 -13.98
C HIS A 511 -18.66 -49.42 -15.20
N VAL A 512 -18.06 -49.79 -16.33
CA VAL A 512 -18.76 -50.35 -17.48
C VAL A 512 -19.08 -51.80 -17.13
N GLY A 513 -20.37 -52.11 -17.12
CA GLY A 513 -20.89 -53.49 -17.06
C GLY A 513 -20.85 -54.19 -18.41
#